data_AF-A0A2N0HZ35-F1
#
_entry.id   AF-A0A2N0HZ35-F1
#
_cell.length_a   1.000
_cell.length_b   1.000
_cell.length_c   1.000
_cell.angle_alpha   90.00
_cell.angle_beta   90.00
_cell.angle_gamma   90.00
#
_symmetry.space_group_name_H-M   'P 1'
#
loop_
_entity.id
_entity.type
_entity.pdbx_description
1 polymer ?
#
loop_
_entity_poly.entity_id
_entity_poly.type
_entity_poly.pdbx_seq_one_letter_code
_entity_poly.pdbx_strand_id
1 'polypeptide(L)' 'MARWPNKLWRNVVDARLLDILVCPVCKGPLEHDKKAQELICRADRLAYPIRDGIPIMWADEARTLQDAVE' A
#
# COMPACT_ATOMS: atom_id res chain seq x y z
N MET A 1 23.87 -38.87 5.26
CA MET A 1 24.60 -37.72 4.67
C MET A 1 23.82 -37.24 3.47
N ALA A 2 22.86 -36.34 3.68
CA ALA A 2 21.86 -35.97 2.67
C ALA A 2 22.38 -34.87 1.73
N ARG A 3 22.42 -35.21 0.46
CA ARG A 3 22.79 -34.38 -0.69
C ARG A 3 21.52 -33.70 -1.22
N TRP A 4 21.32 -32.42 -0.92
CA TRP A 4 20.17 -31.67 -1.46
C TRP A 4 20.63 -30.52 -2.37
N PRO A 5 20.24 -30.51 -3.65
CA PRO A 5 20.57 -29.45 -4.60
C PRO A 5 19.59 -28.28 -4.50
N ASN A 6 20.14 -27.11 -4.15
CA ASN A 6 19.82 -25.72 -4.50
C ASN A 6 18.66 -25.45 -5.50
N LYS A 7 17.42 -25.89 -5.26
CA LYS A 7 16.27 -25.62 -6.17
C LYS A 7 14.89 -25.41 -5.50
N LEU A 8 14.83 -25.17 -4.19
CA LEU A 8 13.55 -25.08 -3.46
C LEU A 8 13.21 -23.69 -2.87
N TRP A 9 14.03 -22.66 -3.14
CA TRP A 9 13.90 -21.35 -2.47
C TRP A 9 13.58 -20.17 -3.40
N ARG A 10 13.35 -20.40 -4.70
CA ARG A 10 13.17 -19.30 -5.67
C ARG A 10 11.76 -19.17 -6.26
N ASN A 11 10.80 -20.02 -5.91
CA ASN A 11 9.51 -20.10 -6.61
C ASN A 11 8.26 -20.04 -5.70
N VAL A 12 8.35 -19.54 -4.47
CA VAL A 12 7.18 -19.29 -3.58
C VAL A 12 6.96 -17.79 -3.31
N VAL A 13 7.77 -16.91 -3.92
CA VAL A 13 7.63 -15.46 -3.78
C VAL A 13 7.16 -14.82 -5.10
N ASP A 14 6.39 -15.56 -5.89
CA ASP A 14 5.98 -15.16 -7.23
C ASP A 14 4.45 -15.31 -7.34
N ALA A 15 3.75 -14.27 -7.80
CA ALA A 15 2.30 -14.13 -8.04
C ALA A 15 1.37 -13.63 -6.91
N ARG A 16 1.64 -13.78 -5.60
CA ARG A 16 0.77 -13.19 -4.54
C ARG A 16 1.28 -11.88 -3.93
N LEU A 17 2.45 -11.41 -4.33
CA LEU A 17 3.12 -10.29 -3.65
C LEU A 17 2.75 -8.91 -4.21
N LEU A 18 2.13 -8.82 -5.39
CA LEU A 18 1.82 -7.54 -6.06
C LEU A 18 0.36 -7.08 -5.93
N ASP A 19 -0.46 -7.75 -5.12
CA ASP A 19 -1.85 -7.35 -4.81
C ASP A 19 -1.94 -6.38 -3.60
N ILE A 20 -0.80 -5.88 -3.10
CA ILE A 20 -0.62 -5.38 -1.72
C ILE A 20 -0.49 -3.84 -1.65
N LEU A 21 -1.25 -3.08 -2.45
CA LEU A 21 -1.40 -1.64 -2.20
C LEU A 21 -2.44 -1.44 -1.08
N VAL A 22 -2.02 -1.77 0.14
CA VAL A 22 -2.78 -1.60 1.37
C VAL A 22 -2.21 -0.42 2.16
N CYS A 23 -3.02 0.17 3.04
CA CYS A 23 -2.56 1.25 3.90
C CYS A 23 -1.32 0.80 4.69
N PRO A 24 -0.21 1.57 4.70
CA PRO A 24 0.98 1.19 5.45
C PRO A 24 0.72 1.09 6.97
N VAL A 25 -0.27 1.81 7.48
CA VAL A 25 -0.65 1.88 8.90
C VAL A 25 -1.57 0.72 9.28
N CYS A 26 -2.82 0.70 8.82
CA CYS A 26 -3.79 -0.33 9.22
C CYS A 26 -3.77 -1.61 8.38
N LYS A 27 -3.01 -1.66 7.26
CA LYS A 27 -3.05 -2.74 6.26
C LYS A 27 -4.44 -2.96 5.63
N GLY A 28 -5.34 -1.99 5.76
CA GLY A 28 -6.67 -2.00 5.17
C GLY A 28 -6.67 -1.58 3.69
N PRO A 29 -7.84 -1.66 3.04
CA PRO A 29 -8.02 -1.24 1.65
C PRO A 29 -7.83 0.26 1.48
N LEU A 30 -7.28 0.66 0.34
CA LEU A 30 -7.15 2.06 -0.09
C LEU A 30 -8.11 2.34 -1.25
N GLU A 31 -8.79 3.49 -1.19
CA GLU A 31 -9.65 4.01 -2.25
C GLU A 31 -8.86 4.97 -3.12
N HIS A 32 -8.80 4.73 -4.43
CA HIS A 32 -8.09 5.62 -5.35
C HIS A 32 -9.03 6.73 -5.85
N ASP A 33 -8.76 7.96 -5.44
CA ASP A 33 -9.40 9.14 -6.00
C ASP A 33 -8.60 9.64 -7.21
N LYS A 34 -9.11 9.35 -8.41
CA LYS A 34 -8.50 9.78 -9.67
C LYS A 34 -8.60 11.28 -9.92
N LYS A 35 -9.58 11.97 -9.33
CA LYS A 35 -9.77 13.42 -9.51
C LYS A 35 -8.75 14.19 -8.67
N ALA A 36 -8.55 13.75 -7.42
CA ALA A 36 -7.59 14.34 -6.50
C ALA A 36 -6.16 13.81 -6.71
N GLN A 37 -5.99 12.68 -7.42
CA GLN A 37 -4.72 11.95 -7.52
C GLN A 37 -4.20 11.55 -6.12
N GLU A 38 -5.07 10.96 -5.31
CA GLU A 38 -4.74 10.52 -3.93
C GLU A 38 -5.27 9.10 -3.66
N LEU A 39 -4.61 8.39 -2.75
CA LEU A 39 -5.09 7.13 -2.17
C LEU A 39 -5.65 7.38 -0.77
N ILE A 40 -6.94 7.18 -0.59
CA ILE A 40 -7.68 7.45 0.62
C ILE A 40 -7.81 6.17 1.45
N CYS A 41 -7.31 6.20 2.68
CA CYS A 41 -7.60 5.22 3.70
C CYS A 41 -8.73 5.72 4.60
N ARG A 42 -9.93 5.12 4.49
CA ARG A 42 -11.08 5.49 5.33
C ARG A 42 -10.91 5.09 6.81
N ALA A 43 -10.19 4.01 7.09
CA ALA A 43 -9.99 3.51 8.45
C ALA A 43 -9.15 4.48 9.31
N ASP A 44 -7.98 4.86 8.79
CA ASP A 44 -7.08 5.82 9.45
C ASP A 44 -7.42 7.28 9.15
N ARG A 45 -8.36 7.54 8.23
CA ARG A 45 -8.70 8.88 7.71
C ARG A 45 -7.46 9.62 7.19
N LEU A 46 -6.69 8.95 6.35
CA LEU A 46 -5.49 9.46 5.71
C LEU A 46 -5.65 9.47 4.19
N ALA A 47 -5.08 10.46 3.53
CA ALA A 47 -4.97 10.53 2.08
C ALA A 47 -3.49 10.63 1.69
N TYR A 48 -3.03 9.69 0.87
CA TYR A 48 -1.67 9.63 0.36
C TYR A 48 -1.63 10.20 -1.05
N PRO A 49 -0.87 11.27 -1.33
CA PRO A 49 -0.83 11.87 -2.64
C PRO A 49 -0.10 10.99 -3.66
N ILE A 50 -0.51 11.07 -4.92
CA ILE A 50 0.15 10.44 -6.06
C ILE A 50 0.87 11.55 -6.83
N ARG A 51 2.21 11.46 -6.89
CA ARG A 51 3.07 12.39 -7.64
C ARG A 51 3.75 11.61 -8.75
N ASP A 52 3.66 12.10 -9.99
CA ASP A 52 4.24 11.43 -11.17
C ASP A 52 3.77 9.98 -11.38
N GLY A 53 2.54 9.67 -10.94
CA GLY A 53 2.00 8.30 -10.97
C GLY A 53 2.54 7.37 -9.89
N ILE A 54 3.35 7.87 -8.95
CA ILE A 54 3.91 7.12 -7.82
C ILE A 54 3.16 7.52 -6.53
N PRO A 55 2.53 6.57 -5.83
CA PRO A 55 1.90 6.86 -4.54
C PRO A 55 2.94 7.13 -3.45
N ILE A 56 2.86 8.30 -2.82
CA ILE A 56 3.73 8.68 -1.70
C ILE A 56 3.08 8.17 -0.40
N MET A 57 3.33 6.91 -0.08
CA MET A 57 2.79 6.24 1.12
C MET A 57 3.67 6.44 2.36
N TRP A 58 4.08 7.68 2.62
CA TRP A 58 4.83 8.04 3.83
C TRP A 58 3.88 8.64 4.87
N ALA A 59 4.06 8.26 6.13
CA ALA A 59 3.20 8.76 7.21
C ALA A 59 3.26 10.28 7.37
N ASP A 60 4.42 10.89 7.08
CA ASP A 60 4.63 12.35 7.18
C ASP A 60 3.98 13.13 6.02
N GLU A 61 3.93 12.52 4.83
CA GLU A 61 3.30 13.11 3.64
C GLU A 61 1.80 12.80 3.56
N ALA A 62 1.28 11.94 4.45
CA ALA A 62 -0.11 11.56 4.50
C ALA A 62 -0.95 12.76 5.00
N ARG A 63 -1.87 13.22 4.16
CA ARG A 63 -2.81 14.26 4.54
C ARG A 63 -3.91 13.66 5.39
N THR A 64 -4.08 14.15 6.60
CA THR A 64 -5.24 13.76 7.41
C THR A 64 -6.51 14.28 6.74
N LEU A 65 -7.42 13.36 6.44
CA LEU A 65 -8.80 13.68 6.19
C LEU A 65 -9.38 14.04 7.56
N GLN A 66 -9.07 15.26 8.03
CA GLN A 66 -9.86 15.87 9.08
C GLN A 66 -11.27 15.84 8.51
N ASP A 67 -12.08 14.96 9.10
CA ASP A 67 -13.49 14.89 8.82
C ASP A 67 -13.98 16.34 8.80
N ALA A 68 -14.72 16.71 7.77
CA ALA A 68 -15.53 17.91 7.80
C ALA A 68 -16.53 17.72 8.95
N VAL A 69 -16.05 17.89 10.18
CA VAL A 69 -16.85 17.91 11.39
C VAL A 69 -17.55 19.25 11.35
N GLU A 70 -18.76 19.24 10.80
CA GLU A 70 -19.85 19.98 11.40
C GLU A 70 -20.76 19.00 12.15
#